data_AF-A0A4S2SEZ2-F1
#
_entry.id   AF-A0A4S2SEZ2-F1
#
_cell.length_a   1.000
_cell.length_b   1.000
_cell.length_c   1.000
_cell.angle_alpha   90.00
_cell.angle_beta   90.00
_cell.angle_gamma   90.00
#
_symmetry.space_group_name_H-M   'P 1'
#
loop_
_entity.id
_entity.type
_entity.pdbx_description
1 polymer ?
#
loop_
_entity_poly.entity_id
_entity_poly.type
_entity_poly.pdbx_seq_one_letter_code
_entity_poly.pdbx_strand_id
1 'polypeptide(L)'
;MDELAVAGALAGAPVELTDCRTVAAECVAHAEYVIEGELLGELAPENPQGPYATPEFLGYQGRAHPALPSVRVTAITDREGAIFQTVSGPGHEQSVLLGFGMESAVLARLRELGVRVVVAGNGTAKAGELLRALDLPADLVATSGEWGVAPPDPEFFARVLDASGADPRATLYVGAHPARGLFPAKSSGLRAAHIRRGAAGYWWADHPDVVETADFHVSALTELPGLVEGAGPAEPPEPTEEAPGRTRVRALRAL
;
A
#
# COMPACT_ATOMS: atom_id res chain seq x y z
N MET A 1 5.47 18.57 -23.23
CA MET A 1 6.09 19.42 -22.19
C MET A 1 7.41 18.77 -21.85
N ASP A 2 8.50 19.52 -21.79
CA ASP A 2 9.83 19.01 -21.44
C ASP A 2 10.03 19.17 -19.94
N GLU A 3 10.23 18.05 -19.22
CA GLU A 3 10.43 18.03 -17.77
C GLU A 3 11.68 18.80 -17.34
N LEU A 4 12.75 18.77 -18.17
CA LEU A 4 13.99 19.49 -17.88
C LEU A 4 13.80 21.01 -17.99
N ALA A 5 13.01 21.46 -18.97
CA ALA A 5 12.65 22.87 -19.10
C ALA A 5 11.83 23.38 -17.91
N VAL A 6 10.88 22.57 -17.40
CA VAL A 6 10.11 22.90 -16.20
C VAL A 6 11.01 22.93 -14.96
N ALA A 7 11.87 21.93 -14.78
CA ALA A 7 12.83 21.88 -13.68
C ALA A 7 13.76 23.11 -13.69
N GLY A 8 14.28 23.48 -14.85
CA GLY A 8 15.13 24.66 -14.99
C GLY A 8 14.40 25.97 -14.70
N ALA A 9 13.15 26.10 -15.14
CA ALA A 9 12.32 27.27 -14.82
C ALA A 9 12.07 27.42 -13.32
N LEU A 10 11.82 26.31 -12.61
CA LEU A 10 11.66 26.30 -11.15
C LEU A 10 12.99 26.62 -10.42
N ALA A 11 14.11 26.14 -10.95
CA ALA A 11 15.44 26.40 -10.40
C ALA A 11 15.99 27.80 -10.73
N GLY A 12 15.36 28.52 -11.68
CA GLY A 12 15.82 29.83 -12.17
C GLY A 12 17.06 29.77 -13.08
N ALA A 13 17.47 28.57 -13.50
CA ALA A 13 18.61 28.34 -14.38
C ALA A 13 18.41 27.02 -15.17
N PRO A 14 18.97 26.89 -16.39
CA PRO A 14 18.89 25.65 -17.15
C PRO A 14 19.47 24.44 -16.41
N VAL A 15 18.88 23.25 -16.62
CA VAL A 15 19.48 21.99 -16.14
C VAL A 15 20.70 21.66 -17.02
N GLU A 16 21.86 21.51 -16.40
CA GLU A 16 23.10 21.14 -17.09
C GLU A 16 23.09 19.65 -17.48
N LEU A 17 23.47 19.37 -18.73
CA LEU A 17 23.52 18.03 -19.31
C LEU A 17 24.95 17.68 -19.72
N THR A 18 25.27 16.39 -19.73
CA THR A 18 26.54 15.83 -20.22
C THR A 18 26.28 14.54 -20.97
N ASP A 19 27.23 14.12 -21.82
CA ASP A 19 27.14 12.85 -22.53
C ASP A 19 27.15 11.65 -21.57
N CYS A 20 26.29 10.67 -21.85
CA CYS A 20 26.35 9.34 -21.26
C CYS A 20 27.64 8.61 -21.69
N ARG A 21 28.13 7.67 -20.87
CA ARG A 21 29.40 6.98 -21.12
C ARG A 21 29.30 5.81 -22.11
N THR A 22 28.16 5.16 -22.17
CA THR A 22 27.95 3.87 -22.85
C THR A 22 26.83 3.88 -23.87
N VAL A 23 25.96 4.89 -23.85
CA VAL A 23 24.86 5.07 -24.81
C VAL A 23 24.91 6.46 -25.44
N ALA A 24 24.44 6.60 -26.68
CA ALA A 24 24.40 7.88 -27.40
C ALA A 24 23.21 8.74 -26.93
N ALA A 25 23.29 9.23 -25.69
CA ALA A 25 22.30 10.09 -25.04
C ALA A 25 22.98 11.07 -24.06
N GLU A 26 22.21 12.03 -23.55
CA GLU A 26 22.65 12.95 -22.51
C GLU A 26 22.02 12.57 -21.15
N CYS A 27 22.73 12.81 -20.06
CA CYS A 27 22.25 12.69 -18.70
C CYS A 27 22.40 14.00 -17.92
N VAL A 28 21.71 14.12 -16.78
CA VAL A 28 21.83 15.29 -15.89
C VAL A 28 23.22 15.33 -15.28
N ALA A 29 23.98 16.39 -15.55
CA ALA A 29 25.40 16.48 -15.21
C ALA A 29 25.69 16.37 -13.70
N HIS A 30 24.73 16.73 -12.87
CA HIS A 30 24.83 16.71 -11.41
C HIS A 30 24.01 15.58 -10.75
N ALA A 31 23.63 14.55 -11.51
CA ALA A 31 22.94 13.40 -10.94
C ALA A 31 23.81 12.67 -9.90
N GLU A 32 23.20 12.22 -8.80
CA GLU A 32 23.87 11.39 -7.80
C GLU A 32 24.26 10.03 -8.40
N TYR A 33 23.35 9.45 -9.20
CA TYR A 33 23.51 8.21 -9.94
C TYR A 33 22.96 8.35 -11.35
N VAL A 34 23.64 7.75 -12.33
CA VAL A 34 23.17 7.61 -13.71
C VAL A 34 23.10 6.13 -14.05
N ILE A 35 21.91 5.67 -14.43
CA ILE A 35 21.69 4.33 -14.97
C ILE A 35 21.55 4.46 -16.48
N GLU A 36 22.52 3.93 -17.22
CA GLU A 36 22.56 3.94 -18.67
C GLU A 36 22.11 2.59 -19.22
N GLY A 37 21.37 2.61 -20.32
CA GLY A 37 20.94 1.37 -20.95
C GLY A 37 20.11 1.58 -22.21
N GLU A 38 19.80 0.47 -22.85
CA GLU A 38 19.02 0.41 -24.09
C GLU A 38 17.68 -0.29 -23.82
N LEU A 39 16.59 0.30 -24.34
CA LEU A 39 15.30 -0.39 -24.40
C LEU A 39 15.40 -1.51 -25.43
N LEU A 40 15.03 -2.71 -25.03
CA LEU A 40 15.00 -3.89 -25.89
C LEU A 40 13.60 -4.08 -26.48
N GLY A 41 13.54 -4.74 -27.64
CA GLY A 41 12.27 -5.12 -28.26
C GLY A 41 11.61 -6.36 -27.62
N GLU A 42 12.34 -7.05 -26.75
CA GLU A 42 11.81 -8.18 -25.98
C GLU A 42 10.98 -7.67 -24.79
N LEU A 43 9.90 -8.40 -24.51
CA LEU A 43 9.04 -8.15 -23.36
C LEU A 43 9.32 -9.22 -22.31
N ALA A 44 9.30 -8.81 -21.04
CA ALA A 44 9.44 -9.70 -19.90
C ALA A 44 8.25 -9.55 -18.94
N PRO A 45 7.80 -10.62 -18.27
CA PRO A 45 6.84 -10.48 -17.19
C PRO A 45 7.46 -9.67 -16.04
N GLU A 46 6.66 -8.81 -15.43
CA GLU A 46 7.07 -8.03 -14.25
C GLU A 46 7.56 -8.92 -13.13
N ASN A 47 6.84 -10.03 -12.88
CA ASN A 47 7.23 -11.06 -11.94
C ASN A 47 7.18 -12.44 -12.61
N PRO A 48 8.34 -13.06 -12.92
CA PRO A 48 8.38 -14.39 -13.51
C PRO A 48 8.05 -15.51 -12.52
N GLN A 49 7.99 -15.22 -11.21
CA GLN A 49 7.81 -16.19 -10.14
C GLN A 49 6.36 -16.30 -9.65
N GLY A 50 5.47 -15.40 -10.09
CA GLY A 50 4.09 -15.41 -9.63
C GLY A 50 3.21 -14.33 -10.26
N PRO A 51 1.90 -14.35 -9.97
CA PRO A 51 0.93 -13.45 -10.59
C PRO A 51 0.90 -12.05 -9.96
N TYR A 52 1.74 -11.77 -8.96
CA TYR A 52 1.68 -10.56 -8.16
C TYR A 52 2.84 -9.61 -8.47
N ALA A 53 2.54 -8.32 -8.55
CA ALA A 53 3.50 -7.24 -8.74
C ALA A 53 4.54 -7.23 -7.60
N THR A 54 5.77 -6.84 -7.92
CA THR A 54 6.87 -6.75 -6.94
C THR A 54 7.66 -5.45 -7.11
N PRO A 55 7.93 -4.71 -6.02
CA PRO A 55 7.47 -4.94 -4.65
C PRO A 55 5.98 -4.61 -4.44
N GLU A 56 5.41 -5.01 -3.30
CA GLU A 56 4.05 -4.60 -2.90
C GLU A 56 3.91 -3.07 -2.79
N PHE A 57 2.74 -2.54 -3.13
CA PHE A 57 2.47 -1.11 -3.07
C PHE A 57 1.51 -0.80 -1.91
N LEU A 58 1.94 0.04 -0.96
CA LEU A 58 1.19 0.37 0.27
C LEU A 58 0.84 -0.85 1.16
N GLY A 59 1.54 -1.97 0.97
CA GLY A 59 1.27 -3.25 1.63
C GLY A 59 0.23 -4.13 0.92
N TYR A 60 -0.17 -3.76 -0.31
CA TYR A 60 -1.09 -4.50 -1.16
C TYR A 60 -0.37 -5.06 -2.40
N GLN A 61 -0.65 -6.33 -2.71
CA GLN A 61 -0.16 -7.01 -3.90
C GLN A 61 -1.07 -6.72 -5.08
N GLY A 62 -0.56 -5.90 -6.02
CA GLY A 62 -1.16 -5.73 -7.34
C GLY A 62 -0.95 -6.96 -8.22
N ARG A 63 -1.62 -6.99 -9.37
CA ARG A 63 -1.43 -8.04 -10.37
C ARG A 63 -0.22 -7.69 -11.24
N ALA A 64 0.72 -8.63 -11.38
CA ALA A 64 1.90 -8.45 -12.21
C ALA A 64 1.51 -8.25 -13.68
N HIS A 65 2.14 -7.27 -14.33
CA HIS A 65 1.98 -7.12 -15.77
C HIS A 65 2.72 -8.25 -16.52
N PRO A 66 2.07 -8.96 -17.46
CA PRO A 66 2.68 -10.13 -18.09
C PRO A 66 3.76 -9.81 -19.14
N ALA A 67 3.85 -8.55 -19.58
CA ALA A 67 4.74 -8.16 -20.68
C ALA A 67 5.15 -6.68 -20.58
N LEU A 68 6.24 -6.38 -19.89
CA LEU A 68 6.86 -5.05 -19.80
C LEU A 68 8.07 -4.95 -20.74
N PRO A 69 8.38 -3.75 -21.27
CA PRO A 69 9.63 -3.51 -21.98
C PRO A 69 10.84 -3.83 -21.11
N SER A 70 11.81 -4.56 -21.66
CA SER A 70 13.08 -4.83 -20.99
C SER A 70 14.09 -3.72 -21.26
N VAL A 71 14.89 -3.36 -20.25
CA VAL A 71 16.04 -2.46 -20.39
C VAL A 71 17.32 -3.25 -20.17
N ARG A 72 18.27 -3.18 -21.10
CA ARG A 72 19.63 -3.66 -20.88
C ARG A 72 20.44 -2.52 -20.27
N VAL A 73 20.76 -2.64 -18.98
CA VAL A 73 21.67 -1.71 -18.31
C VAL A 73 23.09 -1.96 -18.80
N THR A 74 23.74 -0.92 -19.32
CA THR A 74 25.13 -0.94 -19.83
C THR A 74 26.11 -0.32 -18.85
N ALA A 75 25.66 0.62 -18.02
CA ALA A 75 26.44 1.20 -16.93
C ALA A 75 25.55 1.70 -15.79
N ILE A 76 26.08 1.63 -14.58
CA ILE A 76 25.58 2.38 -13.42
C ILE A 76 26.79 3.19 -12.93
N THR A 77 26.65 4.50 -12.89
CA THR A 77 27.73 5.41 -12.45
C THR A 77 27.23 6.34 -11.36
N ASP A 78 28.15 6.80 -10.52
CA ASP A 78 27.90 7.74 -9.45
C ASP A 78 28.91 8.89 -9.49
N ARG A 79 28.55 10.02 -8.86
CA ARG A 79 29.50 11.10 -8.61
C ARG A 79 30.29 10.84 -7.32
N GLU A 80 31.45 11.47 -7.19
CA GLU A 80 32.20 11.42 -5.93
C GLU A 80 31.36 11.96 -4.77
N GLY A 81 31.23 11.17 -3.70
CA GLY A 81 30.38 11.51 -2.55
C GLY A 81 28.88 11.48 -2.87
N ALA A 82 28.45 10.57 -3.76
CA ALA A 82 27.05 10.38 -4.06
C ALA A 82 26.22 10.04 -2.82
N ILE A 83 25.01 10.59 -2.77
CA ILE A 83 24.00 10.43 -1.74
C ILE A 83 22.88 9.57 -2.33
N PHE A 84 22.65 8.41 -1.72
CA PHE A 84 21.53 7.56 -2.09
C PHE A 84 20.32 7.87 -1.22
N GLN A 85 19.20 8.26 -1.85
CA GLN A 85 17.94 8.44 -1.14
C GLN A 85 17.37 7.08 -0.73
N THR A 86 17.42 6.77 0.56
CA THR A 86 16.92 5.49 1.11
C THR A 86 15.41 5.36 1.06
N VAL A 87 14.66 6.47 1.11
CA VAL A 87 13.21 6.49 0.85
C VAL A 87 12.98 6.60 -0.65
N SER A 88 13.23 5.51 -1.37
CA SER A 88 12.97 5.40 -2.81
C SER A 88 11.65 4.67 -3.05
N GLY A 89 10.86 5.15 -4.01
CA GLY A 89 9.67 4.46 -4.49
C GLY A 89 10.00 3.58 -5.72
N PRO A 90 9.42 2.37 -5.85
CA PRO A 90 8.62 1.67 -4.86
C PRO A 90 9.52 0.94 -3.84
N GLY A 91 9.40 1.28 -2.56
CA GLY A 91 10.18 0.73 -1.45
C GLY A 91 9.36 0.63 -0.17
N HIS A 92 9.82 -0.12 0.83
CA HIS A 92 9.04 -0.37 2.05
C HIS A 92 8.75 0.94 2.81
N GLU A 93 9.76 1.80 2.94
CA GLU A 93 9.67 3.09 3.61
C GLU A 93 8.65 4.00 2.93
N GLN A 94 8.71 4.09 1.60
CA GLN A 94 7.75 4.86 0.81
C GLN A 94 6.34 4.26 0.92
N SER A 95 6.20 2.93 0.85
CA SER A 95 4.92 2.24 0.95
C SER A 95 4.25 2.47 2.30
N VAL A 96 5.02 2.44 3.39
CA VAL A 96 4.54 2.77 4.73
C VAL A 96 4.10 4.24 4.82
N LEU A 97 4.93 5.17 4.33
CA LEU A 97 4.64 6.60 4.39
C LEU A 97 3.38 6.99 3.59
N LEU A 98 3.26 6.49 2.35
CA LEU A 98 2.08 6.77 1.52
C LEU A 98 0.83 6.05 2.02
N GLY A 99 0.98 4.93 2.75
CA GLY A 99 -0.13 4.18 3.33
C GLY A 99 -0.97 5.02 4.30
N PHE A 100 -0.35 5.90 5.08
CA PHE A 100 -1.05 6.74 6.08
C PHE A 100 -2.12 7.64 5.46
N GLY A 101 -1.84 8.26 4.31
CA GLY A 101 -2.80 9.15 3.65
C GLY A 101 -4.06 8.39 3.21
N MET A 102 -3.86 7.22 2.59
CA MET A 102 -4.96 6.33 2.19
C MET A 102 -5.74 5.79 3.39
N GLU A 103 -5.04 5.35 4.45
CA GLU A 103 -5.68 4.88 5.68
C GLU A 103 -6.51 5.98 6.34
N SER A 104 -5.96 7.20 6.44
CA SER A 104 -6.68 8.34 6.98
C SER A 104 -7.97 8.61 6.19
N ALA A 105 -7.93 8.57 4.86
CA ALA A 105 -9.13 8.73 4.03
C ALA A 105 -10.18 7.64 4.29
N VAL A 106 -9.77 6.38 4.44
CA VAL A 106 -10.68 5.28 4.78
C VAL A 106 -11.32 5.47 6.15
N LEU A 107 -10.52 5.79 7.17
CA LEU A 107 -11.02 5.99 8.53
C LEU A 107 -12.01 7.18 8.58
N ALA A 108 -11.73 8.28 7.85
CA ALA A 108 -12.66 9.40 7.70
C ALA A 108 -13.98 8.94 7.08
N ARG A 109 -13.91 8.18 5.98
CA ARG A 109 -15.11 7.66 5.31
C ARG A 109 -15.95 6.78 6.22
N LEU A 110 -15.33 5.93 7.03
CA LEU A 110 -16.05 5.10 8.01
C LEU A 110 -16.78 5.96 9.06
N ARG A 111 -16.15 7.05 9.53
CA ARG A 111 -16.78 7.98 10.47
C ARG A 111 -17.94 8.76 9.84
N GLU A 112 -17.82 9.17 8.59
CA GLU A 112 -18.93 9.79 7.83
C GLU A 112 -20.14 8.86 7.71
N LEU A 113 -19.89 7.54 7.65
CA LEU A 113 -20.93 6.50 7.65
C LEU A 113 -21.51 6.24 9.05
N GLY A 114 -21.10 6.99 10.07
CA GLY A 114 -21.59 6.86 11.44
C GLY A 114 -20.96 5.70 12.21
N VAL A 115 -19.88 5.10 11.71
CA VAL A 115 -19.14 4.04 12.41
C VAL A 115 -18.17 4.68 13.40
N ARG A 116 -18.20 4.20 14.65
CA ARG A 116 -17.15 4.52 15.62
C ARG A 116 -15.88 3.75 15.25
N VAL A 117 -14.79 4.47 15.04
CA VAL A 117 -13.52 3.91 14.60
C VAL A 117 -12.54 3.87 15.76
N VAL A 118 -12.10 2.67 16.14
CA VAL A 118 -11.09 2.44 17.18
C VAL A 118 -9.88 1.78 16.55
N VAL A 119 -8.72 2.42 16.67
CA VAL A 119 -7.42 1.84 16.29
C VAL A 119 -6.78 1.27 17.55
N ALA A 120 -6.79 -0.05 17.69
CA ALA A 120 -6.20 -0.76 18.81
C ALA A 120 -5.27 -1.86 18.32
N GLY A 121 -4.03 -1.90 18.82
CA GLY A 121 -3.05 -2.86 18.34
C GLY A 121 -1.86 -3.07 19.27
N ASN A 122 -0.98 -3.99 18.89
CA ASN A 122 0.24 -4.22 19.63
C ASN A 122 1.24 -3.08 19.42
N GLY A 123 1.66 -2.41 20.48
CA GLY A 123 2.55 -1.26 20.39
C GLY A 123 2.96 -0.74 21.76
N THR A 124 3.97 0.12 21.80
CA THR A 124 4.39 0.78 23.04
C THR A 124 3.54 2.02 23.32
N ALA A 125 3.53 2.49 24.56
CA ALA A 125 2.91 3.77 24.89
C ALA A 125 3.46 4.94 24.05
N LYS A 126 4.75 4.89 23.71
CA LYS A 126 5.36 5.89 22.83
C LYS A 126 4.80 5.84 21.41
N ALA A 127 4.56 4.65 20.87
CA ALA A 127 3.91 4.50 19.58
C ALA A 127 2.48 5.06 19.61
N GLY A 128 1.74 4.83 20.71
CA GLY A 128 0.41 5.43 20.92
C GLY A 128 0.42 6.97 20.90
N GLU A 129 1.39 7.60 21.57
CA GLU A 129 1.58 9.05 21.51
C GLU A 129 1.82 9.56 20.08
N LEU A 130 2.71 8.89 19.33
CA LEU A 130 3.05 9.28 17.96
C LEU A 130 1.86 9.11 17.01
N LEU A 131 1.12 8.01 17.11
CA LEU A 131 -0.07 7.78 16.30
C LEU A 131 -1.17 8.81 16.58
N ARG A 132 -1.36 9.20 17.85
CA ARG A 132 -2.29 10.28 18.21
C ARG A 132 -1.84 11.64 17.67
N ALA A 133 -0.54 11.89 17.57
CA ALA A 133 0.00 13.12 16.99
C ALA A 133 -0.22 13.24 15.47
N LEU A 134 -0.55 12.13 14.78
CA LEU A 134 -0.94 12.15 13.37
C LEU A 134 -2.37 12.67 13.14
N ASP A 135 -3.16 12.88 14.21
CA ASP A 135 -4.55 13.34 14.15
C ASP A 135 -5.41 12.53 13.15
N LEU A 136 -5.21 11.20 13.15
CA LEU A 136 -5.97 10.30 12.31
C LEU A 136 -7.47 10.40 12.65
N PRO A 137 -8.36 10.26 11.66
CA PRO A 137 -9.80 10.32 11.87
C PRO A 137 -10.30 9.02 12.51
N ALA A 138 -9.92 8.78 13.76
CA ALA A 138 -10.35 7.70 14.62
C ALA A 138 -10.86 8.30 15.94
N ASP A 139 -11.89 7.68 16.54
CA ASP A 139 -12.46 8.16 17.80
C ASP A 139 -11.63 7.73 19.02
N LEU A 140 -10.80 6.70 18.86
CA LEU A 140 -9.79 6.30 19.83
C LEU A 140 -8.60 5.65 19.12
N VAL A 141 -7.39 5.99 19.57
CA VAL A 141 -6.16 5.27 19.24
C VAL A 141 -5.53 4.80 20.55
N ALA A 142 -5.30 3.49 20.67
CA ALA A 142 -4.73 2.87 21.85
C ALA A 142 -3.80 1.71 21.51
N THR A 143 -2.85 1.45 22.40
CA THR A 143 -1.86 0.39 22.23
C THR A 143 -1.90 -0.61 23.39
N SER A 144 -1.46 -1.84 23.14
CA SER A 144 -1.26 -2.85 24.17
C SER A 144 -0.36 -2.38 25.31
N GLY A 145 0.66 -1.55 25.01
CA GLY A 145 1.55 -0.97 26.02
C GLY A 145 0.85 0.04 26.94
N GLU A 146 -0.16 0.77 26.45
CA GLU A 146 -0.98 1.65 27.30
C GLU A 146 -2.01 0.86 28.11
N TRP A 147 -2.53 -0.23 27.54
CA TRP A 147 -3.49 -1.09 28.24
C TRP A 147 -2.83 -2.08 29.21
N GLY A 148 -1.56 -2.42 29.03
CA GLY A 148 -0.86 -3.44 29.82
C GLY A 148 -1.27 -4.88 29.46
N VAL A 149 -2.04 -5.07 28.39
CA VAL A 149 -2.49 -6.37 27.88
C VAL A 149 -2.38 -6.38 26.36
N ALA A 150 -2.01 -7.52 25.78
CA ALA A 150 -1.77 -7.67 24.35
C ALA A 150 -2.53 -8.88 23.79
N PRO A 151 -2.90 -8.86 22.50
CA PRO A 151 -3.42 -10.06 21.85
C PRO A 151 -2.39 -11.20 21.87
N PRO A 152 -2.78 -12.48 22.06
CA PRO A 152 -4.15 -13.01 21.97
C PRO A 152 -4.94 -13.02 23.29
N ASP A 153 -4.49 -12.33 24.34
CA ASP A 153 -5.16 -12.36 25.65
C ASP A 153 -6.64 -11.90 25.53
N PRO A 154 -7.62 -12.67 26.03
CA PRO A 154 -9.04 -12.30 26.00
C PRO A 154 -9.33 -10.94 26.64
N GLU A 155 -8.57 -10.52 27.66
CA GLU A 155 -8.75 -9.20 28.28
C GLU A 155 -8.46 -8.07 27.28
N PHE A 156 -7.55 -8.26 26.32
CA PHE A 156 -7.35 -7.28 25.24
C PHE A 156 -8.64 -7.05 24.44
N PHE A 157 -9.34 -8.12 24.08
CA PHE A 157 -10.57 -8.05 23.29
C PHE A 157 -11.76 -7.53 24.10
N ALA A 158 -11.79 -7.80 25.42
CA ALA A 158 -12.73 -7.15 26.32
C ALA A 158 -12.53 -5.62 26.33
N ARG A 159 -11.29 -5.14 26.38
CA ARG A 159 -10.99 -3.70 26.27
C ARG A 159 -11.33 -3.11 24.91
N VAL A 160 -11.16 -3.88 23.83
CA VAL A 160 -11.61 -3.46 22.49
C VAL A 160 -13.14 -3.28 22.45
N LEU A 161 -13.91 -4.19 23.06
CA LEU A 161 -15.37 -4.07 23.17
C LEU A 161 -15.79 -2.87 24.03
N ASP A 162 -15.18 -2.68 25.18
CA ASP A 162 -15.45 -1.51 26.03
C ASP A 162 -15.16 -0.20 25.28
N ALA A 163 -14.06 -0.15 24.53
CA ALA A 163 -13.68 0.99 23.71
C ALA A 163 -14.60 1.23 22.50
N SER A 164 -15.15 0.15 21.92
CA SER A 164 -16.11 0.25 20.81
C SER A 164 -17.45 0.83 21.28
N GLY A 165 -17.80 0.66 22.56
CA GLY A 165 -19.06 1.17 23.12
C GLY A 165 -20.30 0.60 22.42
N ALA A 166 -20.16 -0.56 21.76
CA ALA A 166 -21.20 -1.21 20.97
C ALA A 166 -21.34 -2.68 21.35
N ASP A 167 -22.48 -3.28 21.00
CA ASP A 167 -22.69 -4.72 21.15
C ASP A 167 -21.61 -5.50 20.38
N PRO A 168 -21.11 -6.64 20.91
CA PRO A 168 -20.12 -7.45 20.21
C PRO A 168 -20.53 -7.83 18.78
N ARG A 169 -21.81 -8.13 18.54
CA ARG A 169 -22.31 -8.46 17.19
C ARG A 169 -22.39 -7.25 16.25
N ALA A 170 -22.38 -6.04 16.79
CA ALA A 170 -22.29 -4.79 16.03
C ALA A 170 -20.84 -4.29 15.88
N THR A 171 -19.86 -4.97 16.50
CA THR A 171 -18.44 -4.59 16.46
C THR A 171 -17.67 -5.49 15.49
N LEU A 172 -17.01 -4.88 14.50
CA LEU A 172 -16.14 -5.59 13.54
C LEU A 172 -14.66 -5.39 13.91
N TYR A 173 -13.98 -6.47 14.24
CA TYR A 173 -12.52 -6.51 14.36
C TYR A 173 -11.88 -6.74 12.98
N VAL A 174 -10.92 -5.91 12.58
CA VAL A 174 -10.19 -6.06 11.32
C VAL A 174 -8.73 -6.40 11.62
N GLY A 175 -8.24 -7.55 11.12
CA GLY A 175 -6.85 -7.95 11.39
C GLY A 175 -6.32 -9.03 10.46
N ALA A 176 -5.00 -9.06 10.29
CA ALA A 176 -4.30 -9.95 9.36
C ALA A 176 -3.76 -11.24 10.02
N HIS A 177 -3.62 -11.27 11.34
CA HIS A 177 -3.04 -12.42 12.02
C HIS A 177 -4.13 -13.30 12.66
N PRO A 178 -4.20 -14.60 12.35
CA PRO A 178 -5.28 -15.45 12.83
C PRO A 178 -5.22 -15.69 14.34
N ALA A 179 -4.13 -16.30 14.83
CA ALA A 179 -4.01 -16.67 16.23
C ALA A 179 -3.95 -15.47 17.20
N ARG A 180 -3.35 -14.34 16.77
CA ARG A 180 -3.25 -13.13 17.58
C ARG A 180 -4.49 -12.23 17.48
N GLY A 181 -5.28 -12.31 16.42
CA GLY A 181 -6.34 -11.35 16.15
C GLY A 181 -7.67 -12.01 15.84
N LEU A 182 -7.76 -12.63 14.67
CA LEU A 182 -9.02 -13.14 14.11
C LEU A 182 -9.75 -14.11 15.06
N PHE A 183 -9.05 -15.17 15.49
CA PHE A 183 -9.65 -16.22 16.31
C PHE A 183 -10.06 -15.71 17.70
N PRO A 184 -9.20 -15.03 18.48
CA PRO A 184 -9.61 -14.54 19.80
C PRO A 184 -10.68 -13.43 19.72
N ALA A 185 -10.72 -12.61 18.65
CA ALA A 185 -11.82 -11.68 18.43
C ALA A 185 -13.17 -12.42 18.27
N LYS A 186 -13.20 -13.46 17.42
CA LYS A 186 -14.40 -14.29 17.22
C LYS A 186 -14.80 -15.03 18.50
N SER A 187 -13.84 -15.59 19.24
CA SER A 187 -14.10 -16.23 20.54
C SER A 187 -14.64 -15.25 21.59
N SER A 188 -14.35 -13.95 21.46
CA SER A 188 -14.88 -12.88 22.31
C SER A 188 -16.23 -12.33 21.85
N GLY A 189 -16.83 -12.92 20.81
CA GLY A 189 -18.15 -12.57 20.30
C GLY A 189 -18.18 -11.42 19.29
N LEU A 190 -17.03 -10.87 18.89
CA LEU A 190 -16.95 -9.85 17.85
C LEU A 190 -17.26 -10.46 16.47
N ARG A 191 -17.73 -9.63 15.53
CA ARG A 191 -17.54 -9.94 14.11
C ARG A 191 -16.07 -9.75 13.75
N ALA A 192 -15.55 -10.49 12.79
CA ALA A 192 -14.16 -10.36 12.37
C ALA A 192 -13.99 -10.38 10.85
N ALA A 193 -13.20 -9.44 10.34
CA ALA A 193 -12.74 -9.41 8.97
C ALA A 193 -11.25 -9.77 8.93
N HIS A 194 -10.90 -10.76 8.10
CA HIS A 194 -9.51 -11.01 7.75
C HIS A 194 -9.10 -10.08 6.61
N ILE A 195 -7.96 -9.39 6.77
CA ILE A 195 -7.39 -8.52 5.74
C ILE A 195 -6.11 -9.10 5.14
N ARG A 196 -6.06 -9.23 3.80
CA ARG A 196 -4.87 -9.64 3.04
C ARG A 196 -3.86 -8.50 2.94
N ARG A 197 -3.17 -8.22 4.05
CA ARG A 197 -2.15 -7.16 4.13
C ARG A 197 -0.94 -7.60 4.95
N GLY A 198 0.24 -7.34 4.40
CA GLY A 198 1.51 -7.76 4.99
C GLY A 198 1.68 -9.28 5.05
N ALA A 199 2.85 -9.73 5.53
CA ALA A 199 3.25 -11.13 5.47
C ALA A 199 2.22 -12.10 6.11
N ALA A 200 1.66 -11.76 7.28
CA ALA A 200 0.67 -12.62 7.94
C ALA A 200 -0.66 -12.66 7.16
N GLY A 201 -1.14 -11.52 6.68
CA GLY A 201 -2.41 -11.46 5.95
C GLY A 201 -2.35 -12.26 4.65
N TYR A 202 -1.22 -12.25 3.95
CA TYR A 202 -1.05 -13.09 2.75
C TYR A 202 -0.83 -14.57 3.09
N TRP A 203 0.02 -14.86 4.10
CA TRP A 203 0.36 -16.24 4.46
C TRP A 203 -0.87 -17.06 4.88
N TRP A 204 -1.80 -16.45 5.60
CA TRP A 204 -2.96 -17.13 6.18
C TRP A 204 -4.25 -16.96 5.37
N ALA A 205 -4.23 -16.17 4.29
CA ALA A 205 -5.42 -15.77 3.53
C ALA A 205 -6.33 -16.91 3.11
N ASP A 206 -5.73 -18.02 2.68
CA ASP A 206 -6.44 -19.19 2.14
C ASP A 206 -6.42 -20.39 3.11
N HIS A 207 -5.96 -20.18 4.35
CA HIS A 207 -5.98 -21.24 5.36
C HIS A 207 -7.44 -21.60 5.72
N PRO A 208 -7.84 -22.89 5.71
CA PRO A 208 -9.23 -23.29 5.94
C PRO A 208 -9.86 -22.68 7.20
N ASP A 209 -9.15 -22.74 8.32
CA ASP A 209 -9.62 -22.18 9.59
C ASP A 209 -9.86 -20.66 9.52
N VAL A 210 -9.07 -19.92 8.73
CA VAL A 210 -9.26 -18.47 8.54
C VAL A 210 -10.47 -18.20 7.65
N VAL A 211 -10.59 -18.96 6.57
CA VAL A 211 -11.71 -18.87 5.62
C VAL A 211 -13.04 -19.14 6.34
N GLU A 212 -13.08 -20.18 7.17
CA GLU A 212 -14.27 -20.57 7.93
C GLU A 212 -14.60 -19.60 9.08
N THR A 213 -13.58 -19.06 9.75
CA THR A 213 -13.79 -18.26 10.98
C THR A 213 -14.12 -16.80 10.70
N ALA A 214 -13.57 -16.19 9.64
CA ALA A 214 -13.81 -14.79 9.33
C ALA A 214 -15.22 -14.56 8.77
N ASP A 215 -15.90 -13.53 9.26
CA ASP A 215 -17.19 -13.10 8.69
C ASP A 215 -17.02 -12.40 7.33
N PHE A 216 -15.86 -11.79 7.12
CA PHE A 216 -15.50 -11.10 5.88
C PHE A 216 -14.03 -11.32 5.53
N HIS A 217 -13.75 -11.32 4.23
CA HIS A 217 -12.41 -11.33 3.67
C HIS A 217 -12.25 -10.09 2.81
N VAL A 218 -11.28 -9.25 3.15
CA VAL A 218 -10.99 -8.03 2.40
C VAL A 218 -9.54 -8.03 1.93
N SER A 219 -9.31 -7.51 0.74
CA SER A 219 -7.96 -7.36 0.19
C SER A 219 -7.38 -5.97 0.46
N ALA A 220 -8.24 -4.98 0.70
CA ALA A 220 -7.86 -3.61 1.02
C ALA A 220 -8.76 -2.97 2.10
N LEU A 221 -8.23 -1.99 2.82
CA LEU A 221 -9.02 -1.22 3.80
C LEU A 221 -10.13 -0.40 3.12
N THR A 222 -9.94 -0.03 1.85
CA THR A 222 -10.93 0.67 1.02
C THR A 222 -12.20 -0.13 0.77
N GLU A 223 -12.22 -1.43 1.06
CA GLU A 223 -13.42 -2.27 0.98
C GLU A 223 -14.32 -2.13 2.22
N LEU A 224 -13.78 -1.67 3.36
CA LEU A 224 -14.53 -1.58 4.62
C LEU A 224 -15.78 -0.69 4.54
N PRO A 225 -15.75 0.50 3.90
CA PRO A 225 -16.96 1.31 3.74
C PRO A 225 -18.11 0.55 3.04
N GLY A 226 -17.80 -0.27 2.03
CA GLY A 226 -18.81 -1.08 1.33
C GLY A 226 -19.51 -2.08 2.25
N LEU A 227 -18.76 -2.68 3.18
CA LEU A 227 -19.33 -3.60 4.19
C LEU A 227 -20.34 -2.93 5.12
N VAL A 228 -20.18 -1.62 5.38
CA VAL A 228 -21.08 -0.83 6.24
C VAL A 228 -22.34 -0.44 5.48
N GLU A 229 -22.19 -0.05 4.22
CA GLU A 229 -23.29 0.35 3.34
C GLU A 229 -24.15 -0.85 2.87
N GLY A 230 -23.72 -2.09 3.15
CA GLY A 230 -24.39 -3.31 2.70
C GLY A 230 -24.14 -3.65 1.23
N ALA A 231 -23.18 -2.98 0.60
CA ALA A 231 -22.65 -3.41 -0.69
C ALA A 231 -21.77 -4.65 -0.42
N GLY A 232 -22.10 -5.78 -1.05
CA GLY A 232 -21.17 -6.91 -1.11
C GLY A 232 -19.80 -6.45 -1.65
N PRO A 233 -18.71 -7.20 -1.39
CA PRO A 233 -17.39 -6.83 -1.89
C PRO A 233 -17.47 -6.52 -3.38
N ALA A 234 -16.92 -5.38 -3.80
CA ALA A 234 -16.90 -5.00 -5.19
C ALA A 234 -16.17 -6.10 -5.98
N GLU A 235 -16.85 -6.66 -6.97
CA GLU A 235 -16.23 -7.62 -7.90
C GLU A 235 -15.00 -6.94 -8.51
N PRO A 236 -13.82 -7.59 -8.51
CA PRO A 236 -12.67 -7.03 -9.18
C PRO A 236 -13.05 -6.77 -10.66
N PRO A 237 -12.62 -5.65 -11.26
CA PRO A 237 -12.94 -5.37 -12.65
C PRO A 237 -12.50 -6.57 -13.50
N GLU A 238 -13.43 -7.14 -14.26
CA GLU A 238 -13.11 -8.20 -15.21
C GLU A 238 -11.99 -7.70 -16.14
N PRO A 239 -11.01 -8.55 -16.46
CA PRO A 239 -9.97 -8.17 -17.40
C PRO A 239 -10.64 -7.85 -18.74
N THR A 240 -10.67 -6.57 -19.11
CA THR A 240 -10.95 -6.18 -20.49
C THR A 240 -9.87 -6.82 -21.35
N GLU A 241 -10.28 -7.82 -22.12
CA GLU A 241 -9.51 -8.40 -23.22
C GLU A 241 -9.32 -7.30 -24.28
N GLU A 242 -8.33 -6.42 -24.09
CA GLU A 242 -7.87 -5.53 -25.16
C GLU A 242 -7.14 -6.40 -26.18
N ALA A 243 -7.90 -6.81 -27.21
CA ALA A 243 -7.34 -7.31 -28.45
C ALA A 243 -6.29 -6.32 -28.97
N PRO A 244 -5.17 -6.78 -29.56
CA PRO A 244 -4.06 -5.92 -29.97
C PRO A 244 -4.48 -5.01 -31.15
N GLY A 245 -5.08 -3.88 -30.81
CA GLY A 245 -5.46 -2.82 -31.73
C GLY A 245 -4.25 -1.96 -32.05
N ARG A 246 -3.78 -2.02 -33.29
CA ARG A 246 -2.83 -1.05 -33.87
C ARG A 246 -3.39 0.37 -33.71
N THR A 247 -2.93 1.11 -32.71
CA THR A 247 -3.25 2.53 -32.58
C THR A 247 -2.48 3.32 -33.62
N ARG A 248 -3.16 3.70 -34.71
CA ARG A 248 -2.71 4.76 -35.62
C ARG A 248 -3.03 6.11 -34.99
N VAL A 249 -2.02 6.79 -34.47
CA VAL A 249 -2.15 8.18 -34.02
C VAL A 249 -2.34 9.08 -35.25
N ARG A 250 -3.54 9.65 -35.40
CA ARG A 250 -3.78 10.80 -36.28
C ARG A 250 -3.58 12.07 -35.45
N ALA A 251 -2.63 12.90 -35.88
CA ALA A 251 -2.34 14.18 -35.26
C ALA A 251 -3.57 15.11 -35.26
N LEU A 252 -3.96 15.61 -34.09
CA LEU A 252 -4.86 16.76 -33.94
C LEU A 252 -3.99 18.01 -33.74
N ARG A 253 -4.10 18.92 -34.70
CA ARG A 253 -3.52 20.26 -34.66
C ARG A 253 -4.55 21.16 -33.97
N ALA A 254 -4.16 21.84 -32.90
CA ALA A 254 -4.88 23.00 -32.39
C ALA A 254 -3.92 24.18 -32.34
N LEU A 255 -4.39 25.31 -32.85
CA LEU A 255 -3.77 26.64 -32.75
C LEU A 255 -3.71 27.09 -31.29
#